data_AF-K6XEF4-F1
#
_entry.id   AF-K6XEF4-F1
#
_cell.length_a   1.000
_cell.length_b   1.000
_cell.length_c   1.000
_cell.angle_alpha   90.00
_cell.angle_beta   90.00
_cell.angle_gamma   90.00
#
_symmetry.space_group_name_H-M   'P 1'
#
loop_
_entity.id
_entity.type
_entity.pdbx_description
1 polymer ?
#
loop_
_entity_poly.entity_id
_entity_poly.type
_entity_poly.pdbx_seq_one_letter_code
_entity_poly.pdbx_strand_id
1 'polypeptide(L)'
;MSLLDILGEEEGANQKDDALPNWVNKDNASLGAYNAINTLKLEKLSYIKKHNNAARYRLKGPYQITQKEVINMISQGRTGVFGAGRNSYSEALNKYLDDINEELEIKKNERIKKVGLRALDKKEVIKKAQNLQQEYDELKDKKLSDFYDDLLKKMPLSDIKKLGLQ
;
A
#
# COMPACT_ATOMS: atom_id res chain seq x y z
N MET A 1 -5.39 35.34 -19.65
CA MET A 1 -4.82 34.14 -19.02
C MET A 1 -4.41 33.19 -20.13
N SER A 2 -3.12 33.19 -20.46
CA SER A 2 -2.54 32.35 -21.51
C SER A 2 -2.36 30.92 -21.01
N LEU A 3 -2.43 29.92 -21.90
CA LEU A 3 -2.08 28.52 -21.58
C LEU A 3 -0.63 28.41 -21.05
N LEU A 4 0.22 29.39 -21.37
CA LEU A 4 1.60 29.50 -20.88
C LEU A 4 1.67 29.94 -19.40
N ASP A 5 0.64 30.61 -18.88
CA ASP A 5 0.57 31.02 -17.46
C ASP A 5 0.21 29.80 -16.58
N ILE A 6 -0.56 28.84 -17.11
CA ILE A 6 -1.00 27.63 -16.40
C ILE A 6 0.13 26.58 -16.33
N LEU A 7 1.00 26.52 -17.35
CA LEU A 7 2.13 25.58 -17.39
C LEU A 7 3.37 26.07 -16.62
N GLY A 8 3.43 27.35 -16.25
CA GLY A 8 4.53 27.92 -15.46
C GLY A 8 4.41 27.72 -13.95
N GLU A 9 3.22 27.38 -13.44
CA GLU A 9 2.96 27.27 -11.99
C GLU A 9 3.13 25.85 -11.43
N GLU A 10 3.15 24.81 -12.25
CA GLU A 10 3.25 23.41 -11.77
C GLU A 10 4.68 22.90 -11.54
N GLU A 11 5.71 23.63 -11.99
CA GLU A 11 7.12 23.26 -11.70
C GLU A 11 7.64 23.84 -10.36
N GLY A 12 6.81 24.61 -9.64
CA GLY A 12 7.21 25.34 -8.42
C GLY A 12 6.73 24.75 -7.08
N ALA A 13 6.05 23.60 -7.05
CA ALA A 13 5.32 23.14 -5.86
C ALA A 13 5.82 21.82 -5.25
N ASN A 14 7.14 21.56 -5.27
CA ASN A 14 7.69 20.43 -4.49
C ASN A 14 9.06 20.71 -3.86
N GLN A 15 9.25 21.92 -3.35
CA GLN A 15 10.22 22.18 -2.29
C GLN A 15 9.44 22.63 -1.07
N LYS A 16 8.82 21.67 -0.38
CA LYS A 16 8.54 21.89 1.03
C LYS A 16 9.91 22.07 1.68
N ASP A 17 10.14 23.24 2.25
CA ASP A 17 11.15 23.46 3.28
C ASP A 17 10.79 22.60 4.50
N ASP A 18 10.87 21.27 4.35
CA ASP A 18 10.96 20.37 5.47
C ASP A 18 12.31 20.69 6.09
N ALA A 19 12.26 21.48 7.17
CA ALA A 19 13.43 21.89 7.93
C ALA A 19 14.38 20.70 8.06
N LEU A 20 15.57 20.84 7.47
CA LEU A 20 16.60 19.82 7.54
C LEU A 20 16.77 19.40 9.00
N PRO A 21 16.84 18.09 9.30
CA PRO A 21 17.03 17.64 10.67
C PRO A 21 18.23 18.36 11.31
N ASN A 22 18.15 18.69 12.59
CA ASN A 22 19.17 19.49 13.29
C ASN A 22 20.61 18.93 13.19
N TRP A 23 20.75 17.65 12.88
CA TRP A 23 22.02 16.96 12.69
C TRP A 23 22.57 17.06 11.25
N VAL A 24 21.76 17.51 10.29
CA VAL A 24 22.14 17.69 8.88
C VAL A 24 22.72 19.08 8.68
N ASN A 25 23.94 19.14 8.18
CA ASN A 25 24.62 20.38 7.81
C ASN A 25 25.11 20.27 6.35
N LYS A 26 24.98 21.37 5.59
CA LYS A 26 25.43 21.49 4.20
C LYS A 26 26.96 21.42 4.07
N ASP A 27 27.68 21.80 5.12
CA ASP A 27 29.15 21.87 5.11
C ASP A 27 29.84 20.51 5.30
N ASN A 28 29.09 19.49 5.74
CA ASN A 28 29.63 18.17 6.04
C ASN A 28 28.95 17.07 5.20
N ALA A 29 29.42 15.83 5.35
CA ALA A 29 28.90 14.69 4.58
C ALA A 29 27.49 14.23 5.02
N SER A 30 26.90 14.84 6.06
CA SER A 30 25.56 14.47 6.55
C SER A 30 24.46 14.82 5.55
N LEU A 31 24.56 15.95 4.82
CA LEU A 31 23.61 16.31 3.77
C LEU A 31 23.63 15.29 2.63
N GLY A 32 24.83 14.91 2.18
CA GLY A 32 25.01 13.88 1.16
C GLY A 32 24.40 12.54 1.60
N ALA A 33 24.61 12.15 2.85
CA ALA A 33 24.04 10.92 3.41
C ALA A 33 22.52 10.98 3.53
N TYR A 34 21.96 12.09 4.02
CA TYR A 34 20.52 12.30 4.12
C TYR A 34 19.83 12.21 2.76
N ASN A 35 20.38 12.91 1.75
CA ASN A 35 19.86 12.87 0.39
C ASN A 35 19.98 11.46 -0.22
N ALA A 36 21.12 10.80 -0.05
CA ALA A 36 21.33 9.43 -0.54
C ALA A 36 20.36 8.41 0.11
N ILE A 37 20.08 8.55 1.40
CA ILE A 37 19.10 7.69 2.07
C ILE A 37 17.70 7.94 1.51
N ASN A 38 17.32 9.20 1.28
CA ASN A 38 16.00 9.54 0.74
C ASN A 38 15.81 9.07 -0.71
N THR A 39 16.83 9.20 -1.57
CA THR A 39 16.78 8.67 -2.94
C THR A 39 16.66 7.15 -2.94
N LEU A 40 17.50 6.46 -2.17
CA LEU A 40 17.43 5.00 -2.01
C LEU A 40 16.06 4.58 -1.43
N LYS A 41 15.51 5.30 -0.46
CA LYS A 41 14.16 5.05 0.09
C LYS A 41 13.12 5.06 -1.02
N LEU A 42 13.14 6.02 -1.94
CA LEU A 42 12.20 6.07 -3.07
C LEU A 42 12.37 4.87 -4.01
N GLU A 43 13.60 4.46 -4.30
CA GLU A 43 13.88 3.27 -5.11
C GLU A 43 13.36 2.00 -4.46
N LYS A 44 13.67 1.78 -3.16
CA LYS A 44 13.20 0.60 -2.41
C LYS A 44 11.67 0.59 -2.31
N LEU A 45 11.03 1.75 -2.11
CA LEU A 45 9.58 1.88 -2.13
C LEU A 45 8.98 1.55 -3.50
N SER A 46 9.63 1.97 -4.59
CA SER A 46 9.22 1.61 -5.96
C SER A 46 9.31 0.11 -6.18
N TYR A 47 10.39 -0.53 -5.71
CA TYR A 47 10.53 -1.99 -5.72
C TYR A 47 9.40 -2.67 -4.93
N ILE A 48 9.12 -2.21 -3.71
CA ILE A 48 8.04 -2.75 -2.88
C ILE A 48 6.68 -2.58 -3.57
N LYS A 49 6.40 -1.44 -4.21
CA LYS A 49 5.13 -1.24 -4.94
C LYS A 49 4.98 -2.23 -6.11
N LYS A 50 6.06 -2.44 -6.87
CA LYS A 50 6.06 -3.29 -8.08
C LYS A 50 5.92 -4.77 -7.76
N HIS A 51 6.44 -5.22 -6.63
CA HIS A 51 6.44 -6.64 -6.27
C HIS A 51 5.42 -6.93 -5.17
N ASN A 52 4.80 -8.12 -5.21
CA ASN A 52 3.84 -8.57 -4.19
C ASN A 52 4.07 -10.03 -3.79
N ASN A 53 5.10 -10.66 -4.35
CA ASN A 53 5.43 -12.06 -4.10
C ASN A 53 6.53 -12.13 -3.03
N ALA A 54 6.26 -12.86 -1.94
CA ALA A 54 7.20 -13.09 -0.85
C ALA A 54 8.58 -13.60 -1.34
N ALA A 55 8.62 -14.40 -2.40
CA ALA A 55 9.87 -14.93 -2.95
C ALA A 55 10.84 -13.83 -3.44
N ARG A 56 10.32 -12.69 -3.91
CA ARG A 56 11.14 -11.55 -4.36
C ARG A 56 11.82 -10.82 -3.21
N TYR A 57 11.34 -11.00 -1.98
CA TYR A 57 11.90 -10.36 -0.77
C TYR A 57 12.77 -11.30 0.06
N ARG A 58 13.19 -12.45 -0.50
CA ARG A 58 14.11 -13.37 0.19
C ARG A 58 15.47 -12.72 0.49
N LEU A 59 15.93 -11.85 -0.42
CA LEU A 59 17.14 -11.06 -0.25
C LEU A 59 16.77 -9.68 0.31
N LYS A 60 17.56 -9.17 1.25
CA LYS A 60 17.35 -7.87 1.91
C LYS A 60 17.71 -6.67 1.03
N GLY A 61 18.72 -6.80 0.17
CA GLY A 61 19.23 -5.70 -0.66
C GLY A 61 18.19 -4.97 -1.53
N PRO A 62 17.22 -5.65 -2.15
CA PRO A 62 16.20 -4.97 -2.97
C PRO A 62 15.22 -4.08 -2.20
N TYR A 63 15.07 -4.24 -0.89
CA TYR A 63 14.05 -3.50 -0.11
C TYR A 63 14.58 -2.84 1.17
N GLN A 64 15.76 -3.20 1.67
CA GLN A 64 16.45 -2.49 2.75
C GLN A 64 17.62 -1.68 2.19
N ILE A 65 18.01 -0.66 2.94
CA ILE A 65 19.14 0.22 2.62
C ILE A 65 20.31 -0.17 3.53
N THR A 66 21.46 -0.43 2.92
CA THR A 66 22.70 -0.72 3.64
C THR A 66 23.60 0.51 3.73
N GLN A 67 24.40 0.61 4.79
CA GLN A 67 25.40 1.68 4.94
C GLN A 67 26.35 1.76 3.73
N LYS A 68 26.71 0.62 3.15
CA LYS A 68 27.57 0.54 1.96
C LYS A 68 26.93 1.18 0.73
N GLU A 69 25.63 0.95 0.49
CA GLU A 69 24.91 1.60 -0.61
C GLU A 69 24.89 3.13 -0.43
N VAL A 70 24.65 3.60 0.79
CA VAL A 70 24.67 5.04 1.09
C VAL A 70 26.06 5.62 0.86
N ILE A 71 27.13 4.97 1.34
CA ILE A 71 28.51 5.42 1.14
C ILE A 71 28.87 5.46 -0.35
N ASN A 72 28.47 4.46 -1.13
CA ASN A 72 28.74 4.41 -2.57
C ASN A 72 28.05 5.54 -3.34
N MET A 73 26.88 5.99 -2.88
CA MET A 73 26.13 7.08 -3.50
C MET A 73 26.72 8.46 -3.16
N ILE A 74 27.44 8.57 -2.05
CA ILE A 74 28.13 9.80 -1.65
C ILE A 74 29.46 9.89 -2.42
N SER A 75 29.60 10.91 -3.27
CA SER A 75 30.79 11.14 -4.12
C SER A 75 32.11 11.27 -3.36
N GLN A 76 32.05 11.52 -2.04
CA GLN A 76 33.24 11.70 -1.21
C GLN A 76 33.79 10.42 -0.57
N GLY A 77 33.17 9.25 -0.77
CA GLY A 77 33.77 7.95 -0.39
C GLY A 77 34.34 7.89 1.04
N ARG A 78 33.74 8.62 1.99
CA ARG A 78 34.30 8.75 3.35
C ARG A 78 33.94 7.51 4.14
N THR A 79 34.92 6.64 4.37
CA THR A 79 34.86 5.42 5.19
C THR A 79 34.59 5.65 6.69
N GLY A 80 34.01 6.80 7.06
CA GLY A 80 33.74 7.19 8.44
C GLY A 80 32.43 7.95 8.66
N VAL A 81 31.54 8.06 7.65
CA VAL A 81 30.26 8.80 7.80
C VAL A 81 29.40 8.20 8.92
N PHE A 82 29.35 6.86 9.00
CA PHE A 82 28.58 6.11 10.00
C PHE A 82 29.39 5.73 11.25
N GLY A 83 30.66 6.12 11.35
CA GLY A 83 31.53 5.72 12.46
C GLY A 83 31.11 6.39 13.78
N ALA A 84 30.59 5.60 14.71
CA ALA A 84 30.19 6.07 16.04
C ALA A 84 31.34 6.80 16.74
N GLY A 85 31.07 8.02 17.24
CA GLY A 85 32.04 8.85 17.95
C GLY A 85 33.05 9.62 17.09
N ARG A 86 33.06 9.43 15.76
CA ARG A 86 33.97 10.18 14.87
C ARG A 86 33.33 11.49 14.36
N ASN A 87 32.01 11.52 14.24
CA ASN A 87 31.24 12.71 13.84
C ASN A 87 30.08 12.93 14.82
N SER A 88 29.77 14.19 15.14
CA SER A 88 28.64 14.53 16.03
C SER A 88 27.28 14.07 15.49
N TYR A 89 27.15 13.90 14.17
CA TYR A 89 25.89 13.51 13.51
C TYR A 89 25.78 12.00 13.24
N SER A 90 26.82 11.20 13.45
CA SER A 90 26.82 9.78 13.02
C SER A 90 25.77 8.94 13.74
N GLU A 91 25.51 9.24 15.00
CA GLU A 91 24.53 8.50 15.82
C GLU A 91 23.10 8.79 15.35
N ALA A 92 22.78 10.07 15.13
CA ALA A 92 21.50 10.49 14.57
C ALA A 92 21.27 9.95 13.15
N LEU A 93 22.32 9.91 12.32
CA LEU A 93 22.26 9.34 10.98
C LEU A 93 22.02 7.83 10.98
N ASN A 94 22.69 7.08 11.87
CA ASN A 94 22.44 5.64 12.02
C ASN A 94 20.99 5.38 12.44
N LYS A 95 20.51 6.12 13.46
CA LYS A 95 19.13 6.02 13.90
C LYS A 95 18.14 6.32 12.77
N TYR A 96 18.38 7.37 11.99
CA TYR A 96 17.54 7.70 10.84
C TYR A 96 17.51 6.60 9.77
N LEU A 97 18.66 5.96 9.51
CA LEU A 97 18.73 4.82 8.58
C LEU A 97 17.94 3.61 9.11
N ASP A 98 18.04 3.34 10.40
CA ASP A 98 17.32 2.25 11.06
C ASP A 98 15.80 2.51 11.03
N ASP A 99 15.36 3.71 11.40
CA ASP A 99 13.95 4.13 11.35
C ASP A 99 13.37 3.95 9.92
N ILE A 100 14.12 4.33 8.87
CA ILE A 100 13.68 4.14 7.48
C ILE A 100 13.62 2.67 7.11
N ASN A 101 14.59 1.86 7.54
CA ASN A 101 14.57 0.42 7.26
C ASN A 101 13.39 -0.26 7.98
N GLU A 102 13.01 0.18 9.17
CA GLU A 102 11.80 -0.25 9.86
C GLU A 102 10.53 0.13 9.09
N GLU A 103 10.42 1.37 8.61
CA GLU A 103 9.30 1.80 7.75
C GLU A 103 9.19 0.95 6.47
N LEU A 104 10.32 0.65 5.82
CA LEU A 104 10.37 -0.18 4.61
C LEU A 104 9.95 -1.62 4.92
N GLU A 105 10.34 -2.16 6.07
CA GLU A 105 9.91 -3.47 6.56
C GLU A 105 8.41 -3.56 6.78
N ILE A 106 7.82 -2.56 7.43
CA ILE A 106 6.37 -2.47 7.64
C ILE A 106 5.64 -2.48 6.29
N LYS A 107 6.04 -1.60 5.37
CA LYS A 107 5.41 -1.50 4.04
C LYS A 107 5.58 -2.77 3.21
N LYS A 108 6.72 -3.45 3.31
CA LYS A 108 6.94 -4.75 2.69
C LYS A 108 5.97 -5.79 3.24
N ASN A 109 5.82 -5.87 4.56
CA ASN A 109 4.92 -6.83 5.20
C ASN A 109 3.46 -6.57 4.83
N GLU A 110 3.02 -5.31 4.83
CA GLU A 110 1.71 -4.91 4.34
C GLU A 110 1.48 -5.33 2.89
N ARG A 111 2.49 -5.17 2.04
CA ARG A 111 2.40 -5.51 0.62
C ARG A 111 2.29 -7.02 0.36
N ILE A 112 3.02 -7.83 1.14
CA ILE A 112 3.02 -9.30 1.01
C ILE A 112 1.77 -9.91 1.67
N LYS A 113 1.21 -9.25 2.69
CA LYS A 113 0.04 -9.73 3.42
C LYS A 113 -1.10 -10.04 2.43
N LYS A 114 -1.54 -11.30 2.44
CA LYS A 114 -2.70 -11.72 1.66
C LYS A 114 -3.95 -11.15 2.34
N VAL A 115 -4.85 -10.56 1.56
CA VAL A 115 -6.12 -9.98 2.04
C VAL A 115 -7.28 -10.56 1.22
N GLY A 116 -8.47 -10.60 1.82
CA GLY A 116 -9.71 -11.07 1.19
C GLY A 116 -9.68 -12.57 0.88
N LEU A 117 -10.24 -12.97 -0.27
CA LEU A 117 -10.30 -14.38 -0.66
C LEU A 117 -8.93 -15.04 -0.79
N ARG A 118 -7.87 -14.27 -1.05
CA ARG A 118 -6.50 -14.79 -1.18
C ARG A 118 -5.89 -15.21 0.16
N ALA A 119 -6.42 -14.70 1.28
CA ALA A 119 -6.00 -15.12 2.61
C ALA A 119 -6.66 -16.43 3.05
N LEU A 120 -7.82 -16.76 2.48
CA LEU A 120 -8.59 -17.94 2.82
C LEU A 120 -8.04 -19.17 2.10
N ASP A 121 -8.20 -20.34 2.70
CA ASP A 121 -7.89 -21.58 2.02
C ASP A 121 -8.95 -21.88 0.93
N LYS A 122 -8.55 -22.63 -0.10
CA LYS A 122 -9.43 -23.01 -1.22
C LYS A 122 -10.73 -23.63 -0.72
N LYS A 123 -10.65 -24.49 0.31
CA LYS A 123 -11.82 -25.15 0.90
C LYS A 123 -12.80 -24.14 1.52
N GLU A 124 -12.29 -23.13 2.20
CA GLU A 124 -13.11 -22.10 2.84
C GLU A 124 -13.77 -21.18 1.79
N VAL A 125 -13.04 -20.84 0.73
CA VAL A 125 -13.58 -20.05 -0.39
C VAL A 125 -14.73 -20.81 -1.07
N ILE A 126 -14.56 -22.11 -1.33
CA ILE A 126 -15.61 -22.95 -1.93
C ILE A 126 -16.84 -22.99 -1.03
N LYS A 127 -16.67 -23.22 0.28
CA LYS A 127 -17.79 -23.23 1.23
C LYS A 127 -18.55 -21.90 1.25
N LYS A 128 -17.83 -20.77 1.28
CA LYS A 128 -18.47 -19.44 1.23
C LYS A 128 -19.27 -19.23 -0.05
N ALA A 129 -18.73 -19.67 -1.20
CA ALA A 129 -19.45 -19.58 -2.47
C ALA A 129 -20.71 -20.44 -2.49
N GLN A 130 -20.65 -21.66 -1.93
CA GLN A 130 -21.81 -22.55 -1.81
C GLN A 130 -22.88 -21.96 -0.90
N ASN A 131 -22.50 -21.45 0.27
CA ASN A 131 -23.45 -20.82 1.19
C ASN A 131 -24.11 -19.58 0.57
N LEU A 132 -23.33 -18.74 -0.12
CA LEU A 132 -23.86 -17.54 -0.77
C LEU A 132 -24.85 -17.91 -1.90
N GLN A 133 -24.60 -19.00 -2.62
CA GLN A 133 -25.53 -19.52 -3.63
C GLN A 133 -26.83 -20.01 -2.99
N GLN A 134 -26.75 -20.76 -1.88
CA GLN A 134 -27.92 -21.23 -1.15
C GLN A 134 -28.76 -20.06 -0.61
N GLU A 135 -28.12 -19.08 0.03
CA GLU A 135 -28.80 -17.87 0.51
C GLU A 135 -29.47 -17.10 -0.63
N TYR A 136 -28.81 -17.00 -1.78
CA TYR A 136 -29.38 -16.36 -2.95
C TYR A 136 -30.62 -17.09 -3.48
N ASP A 137 -30.55 -18.41 -3.58
CA ASP A 137 -31.66 -19.24 -4.06
C ASP A 137 -32.85 -19.17 -3.07
N GLU A 138 -32.60 -19.26 -1.76
CA GLU A 138 -33.64 -19.09 -0.73
C GLU A 138 -34.31 -17.70 -0.78
N LEU A 139 -33.53 -16.65 -0.97
CA LEU A 139 -34.04 -15.27 -0.99
C LEU A 139 -34.80 -14.99 -2.29
N LYS A 140 -34.39 -15.62 -3.39
CA LYS A 140 -35.12 -15.61 -4.67
C LYS A 140 -36.47 -16.31 -4.52
N ASP A 141 -36.51 -17.50 -3.90
CA ASP A 141 -37.74 -18.26 -3.70
C ASP A 141 -38.73 -17.51 -2.80
N LYS A 142 -38.24 -16.90 -1.70
CA LYS A 142 -39.06 -16.04 -0.84
C LYS A 142 -39.64 -14.85 -1.59
N LYS A 143 -38.82 -14.12 -2.36
CA LYS A 143 -39.31 -13.00 -3.19
C LYS A 143 -40.32 -13.45 -4.24
N LEU A 144 -40.13 -14.63 -4.83
CA LEU A 144 -41.08 -15.19 -5.78
C LEU A 144 -42.42 -15.45 -5.08
N SER A 145 -42.39 -16.09 -3.91
CA SER A 145 -43.59 -16.34 -3.11
C SER A 145 -44.31 -15.04 -2.75
N ASP A 146 -43.59 -14.06 -2.20
CA ASP A 146 -44.15 -12.75 -1.84
C ASP A 146 -44.75 -12.05 -3.06
N PHE A 147 -44.09 -12.14 -4.22
CA PHE A 147 -44.60 -11.59 -5.47
C PHE A 147 -45.91 -12.28 -5.91
N TYR A 148 -45.99 -13.62 -5.80
CA TYR A 148 -47.21 -14.35 -6.11
C TYR A 148 -48.35 -14.01 -5.15
N ASP A 149 -48.07 -13.88 -3.85
CA ASP A 149 -49.06 -13.48 -2.85
C ASP A 149 -49.60 -12.06 -3.12
N ASP A 150 -48.72 -11.13 -3.48
CA ASP A 150 -49.11 -9.78 -3.87
C ASP A 150 -49.88 -9.74 -5.18
N LEU A 151 -49.53 -10.60 -6.15
CA LEU A 151 -50.27 -10.76 -7.39
C LEU A 151 -51.70 -11.27 -7.10
N LEU A 152 -51.83 -12.30 -6.27
CA LEU A 152 -53.13 -12.87 -5.89
C LEU A 152 -54.02 -11.84 -5.16
N LYS A 153 -53.45 -11.04 -4.26
CA LYS A 153 -54.21 -9.95 -3.59
C LYS A 153 -54.74 -8.88 -4.56
N LYS A 154 -54.02 -8.63 -5.65
CA LYS A 154 -54.38 -7.61 -6.65
C LYS A 154 -55.24 -8.18 -7.79
N MET A 155 -55.39 -9.49 -7.89
CA MET A 155 -56.13 -10.15 -8.97
C MET A 155 -57.65 -10.10 -8.71
N PRO A 156 -58.49 -9.87 -9.75
CA PRO A 156 -59.93 -9.92 -9.59
C PRO A 156 -60.42 -11.32 -9.19
N LEU A 157 -61.43 -11.39 -8.31
CA LEU A 157 -62.00 -12.67 -7.82
C LEU A 157 -62.47 -13.62 -8.94
N SER A 158 -62.90 -13.07 -10.08
CA SER A 158 -63.35 -13.85 -11.24
C SER A 158 -62.23 -14.68 -11.85
N ASP A 159 -61.00 -14.15 -11.83
CA ASP A 159 -59.85 -14.80 -12.46
C ASP A 159 -59.19 -15.78 -11.49
N ILE A 160 -59.18 -15.47 -10.19
CA ILE A 160 -58.80 -16.41 -9.12
C ILE A 160 -59.66 -17.69 -9.16
N LYS A 161 -60.99 -17.53 -9.30
CA LYS A 161 -61.92 -18.66 -9.43
C LYS A 161 -61.70 -19.49 -10.70
N LYS A 162 -61.37 -18.85 -11.83
CA LYS A 162 -61.05 -19.57 -13.08
C LYS A 162 -59.75 -20.37 -12.97
N LEU A 163 -58.81 -19.91 -12.15
CA LEU A 163 -57.54 -20.59 -11.88
C LEU A 163 -57.67 -21.75 -10.87
N GLY A 164 -58.84 -21.95 -10.25
CA GLY A 164 -59.07 -23.04 -9.30
C GLY A 164 -58.35 -22.87 -7.95
N LEU A 165 -57.90 -21.66 -7.65
CA LEU A 165 -57.25 -21.30 -6.39
C LEU A 165 -58.34 -20.79 -5.42
N GLN A 166 -59.05 -21.70 -4.76
CA GLN A 166 -60.03 -21.39 -3.71
C GLN A 166 -59.82 -22.25 -2.46
#